data_AF-A0A8C9EIB1-F1
#
_entry.id   AF-A0A8C9EIB1-F1
#
_cell.length_a   1.000
_cell.length_b   1.000
_cell.length_c   1.000
_cell.angle_alpha   90.00
_cell.angle_beta   90.00
_cell.angle_gamma   90.00
#
_symmetry.space_group_name_H-M   'P 1'
#
loop_
_entity.id
_entity.type
_entity.pdbx_description
1 polymer ?
#
loop_
_entity_poly.entity_id
_entity_poly.type
_entity_poly.pdbx_seq_one_letter_code
_entity_poly.pdbx_strand_id
1 'polypeptide(L)'
;RKVSRQVLSSGAERAGRPPPGAPRPGRLPLSFFPSPQSGSEMAAGGGQAIVWRNVVLMGLLHLGAVYALSLVPRAQLLTLLWAYFCFLMTALGVTAGAHRLWSHRSYKAKLPLRIFLAAANSMAFQNDIYEWSRDHRVHHKYSETDADPHNARRGFFFSHIGWLFVRKHKDVIEKGRKLDFTDLLDDPVVRFQRKYYKSSVVLMCFVIPTVVPWYLWGESLWNAYFLASILRYTISLNVTWLVNSAAHMYGNRPYDKYINPRQNTFVTLGAIGEGFHNYHHTFPFDYSASELGLKFNPTTWFIDFMFWLGLVTDRKQAPKEMIQARKERTGDGSA
;
A
#
# COMPACT_ATOMS: atom_id res chain seq x y z
N ARG A 1 -18.89 -7.80 67.22
CA ARG A 1 -18.04 -7.03 68.17
C ARG A 1 -17.26 -5.98 67.39
N LYS A 2 -17.52 -4.68 67.64
CA LYS A 2 -16.72 -3.44 67.39
C LYS A 2 -16.16 -3.24 65.96
N VAL A 3 -16.58 -2.28 65.13
CA VAL A 3 -16.57 -0.79 65.22
C VAL A 3 -15.26 -0.21 65.77
N SER A 4 -14.46 0.45 64.91
CA SER A 4 -13.96 1.82 65.14
C SER A 4 -13.23 2.41 63.92
N ARG A 5 -13.61 3.65 63.60
CA ARG A 5 -12.93 4.65 62.75
C ARG A 5 -11.85 5.38 63.57
N GLN A 6 -10.83 5.92 62.90
CA GLN A 6 -10.21 7.27 63.09
C GLN A 6 -9.11 7.42 62.02
N VAL A 7 -9.20 8.28 60.99
CA VAL A 7 -9.21 9.76 60.91
C VAL A 7 -7.79 10.37 60.82
N LEU A 8 -7.49 10.86 59.60
CA LEU A 8 -6.72 12.05 59.16
C LEU A 8 -5.23 12.22 59.51
N SER A 9 -4.38 12.43 58.49
CA SER A 9 -3.73 13.74 58.24
C SER A 9 -2.72 13.73 57.07
N SER A 10 -2.83 14.76 56.22
CA SER A 10 -1.78 15.51 55.48
C SER A 10 -0.75 14.79 54.59
N GLY A 11 -0.70 15.20 53.31
CA GLY A 11 0.50 15.01 52.48
C GLY A 11 0.27 15.16 50.99
N ALA A 12 -0.19 16.33 50.54
CA ALA A 12 -0.19 16.66 49.12
C ALA A 12 1.24 17.00 48.68
N GLU A 13 1.93 16.06 48.01
CA GLU A 13 3.19 16.34 47.34
C GLU A 13 3.00 16.53 45.83
N ARG A 14 3.36 17.74 45.41
CA ARG A 14 3.32 18.25 44.04
C ARG A 14 4.34 17.52 43.17
N ALA A 15 3.87 16.92 42.08
CA ALA A 15 4.72 16.63 40.92
C ALA A 15 5.28 17.95 40.36
N GLY A 16 6.59 18.11 40.42
CA GLY A 16 7.31 19.28 39.94
C GLY A 16 7.08 19.54 38.44
N ARG A 17 6.80 20.80 38.10
CA ARG A 17 6.82 21.28 36.71
C ARG A 17 8.27 21.34 36.21
N PRO A 18 8.58 20.91 34.98
CA PRO A 18 9.90 21.14 34.40
C PRO A 18 10.09 22.64 34.09
N PRO A 19 11.34 23.14 34.13
CA PRO A 19 11.65 24.56 33.94
C PRO A 19 11.39 25.02 32.49
N PRO A 20 11.03 26.30 32.27
CA PRO A 20 10.82 26.83 30.94
C PRO A 20 12.17 27.11 30.27
N GLY A 21 12.46 26.48 29.13
CA GLY A 21 13.65 26.83 28.33
C GLY A 21 14.35 25.72 27.55
N ALA A 22 13.86 24.47 27.57
CA ALA A 22 14.48 23.43 26.75
C ALA A 22 14.13 23.63 25.24
N PRO A 23 15.12 23.70 24.33
CA PRO A 23 14.86 23.84 22.91
C PRO A 23 14.13 22.59 22.39
N ARG A 24 12.95 22.80 21.79
CA ARG A 24 12.20 21.72 21.13
C ARG A 24 13.06 21.21 19.96
N PRO A 25 13.31 19.90 19.82
CA PRO A 25 13.95 19.38 18.61
C PRO A 25 13.09 19.76 17.41
N GLY A 26 13.69 20.50 16.48
CA GLY A 26 13.03 21.04 15.30
C GLY A 26 12.31 19.94 14.54
N ARG A 27 10.97 20.05 14.43
CA ARG A 27 10.20 19.27 13.46
C ARG A 27 10.54 19.81 12.08
N LEU A 28 11.47 19.16 11.38
CA LEU A 28 11.62 19.33 9.93
C LEU A 28 10.36 18.76 9.24
N PRO A 29 9.53 19.58 8.57
CA PRO A 29 8.31 19.11 7.94
C PRO A 29 8.61 18.66 6.51
N LEU A 30 9.26 17.51 6.36
CA LEU A 30 9.37 16.83 5.06
C LEU A 30 8.73 15.46 5.16
N SER A 31 7.40 15.43 5.27
CA SER A 31 6.62 14.24 4.95
C SER A 31 6.44 14.19 3.43
N PHE A 32 6.80 13.10 2.76
CA PHE A 32 6.66 12.97 1.29
C PHE A 32 5.18 12.94 0.85
N PHE A 33 4.29 12.53 1.75
CA PHE A 33 2.84 12.73 1.66
C PHE A 33 2.34 13.48 2.91
N PRO A 34 1.38 14.41 2.79
CA PRO A 34 0.95 15.21 3.94
C PRO A 34 0.15 14.35 4.93
N SER A 35 0.53 14.39 6.21
CA SER A 35 -0.39 14.00 7.29
C SER A 35 -1.64 14.91 7.27
N PRO A 36 -2.80 14.45 7.74
CA PRO A 36 -3.99 15.30 7.81
C PRO A 36 -3.72 16.44 8.79
N GLN A 37 -3.45 17.64 8.26
CA GLN A 37 -3.43 18.85 9.07
C GLN A 37 -4.88 19.21 9.40
N SER A 38 -5.12 19.48 10.68
CA SER A 38 -6.37 20.00 11.21
C SER A 38 -6.72 21.34 10.58
N GLY A 39 -7.91 21.43 9.98
CA GLY A 39 -8.77 22.62 9.99
C GLY A 39 -8.29 23.89 9.26
N SER A 40 -9.16 24.36 8.37
CA SER A 40 -9.29 25.70 7.79
C SER A 40 -8.28 26.16 6.73
N GLU A 41 -8.73 26.18 5.48
CA GLU A 41 -9.23 27.40 4.83
C GLU A 41 -10.10 26.99 3.62
N MET A 42 -11.36 27.43 3.60
CA MET A 42 -12.27 27.14 2.50
C MET A 42 -12.07 28.15 1.38
N ALA A 43 -11.65 27.68 0.21
CA ALA A 43 -11.97 28.37 -1.02
C ALA A 43 -13.43 28.02 -1.38
N ALA A 44 -14.26 29.04 -1.46
CA ALA A 44 -15.61 28.95 -2.00
C ALA A 44 -15.52 28.59 -3.50
N GLY A 45 -15.59 27.29 -3.79
CA GLY A 45 -15.53 26.71 -5.14
C GLY A 45 -15.28 25.20 -5.00
N GLY A 46 -16.30 24.38 -5.24
CA GLY A 46 -16.42 22.97 -4.80
C GLY A 46 -15.46 21.94 -5.41
N GLY A 47 -14.14 22.17 -5.36
CA GLY A 47 -13.10 21.21 -5.76
C GLY A 47 -12.10 20.93 -4.63
N GLN A 48 -11.48 19.75 -4.63
CA GLN A 48 -10.35 19.47 -3.73
C GLN A 48 -9.13 20.31 -4.13
N ALA A 49 -8.45 20.90 -3.14
CA ALA A 49 -7.26 21.70 -3.38
C ALA A 49 -6.11 20.85 -3.96
N ILE A 50 -5.42 21.37 -4.98
CA ILE A 50 -4.25 20.76 -5.60
C ILE A 50 -3.06 20.83 -4.64
N VAL A 51 -2.29 19.75 -4.56
CA VAL A 51 -1.05 19.64 -3.80
C VAL A 51 0.11 19.71 -4.78
N TRP A 52 0.51 20.94 -5.16
CA TRP A 52 1.52 21.21 -6.18
C TRP A 52 2.86 20.51 -5.95
N ARG A 53 3.26 20.34 -4.68
CA ARG A 53 4.46 19.56 -4.34
C ARG A 53 4.40 18.14 -4.91
N ASN A 54 3.25 17.47 -4.79
CA ASN A 54 3.09 16.11 -5.29
C ASN A 54 3.09 16.08 -6.82
N VAL A 55 2.45 17.06 -7.46
CA VAL A 55 2.47 17.22 -8.93
C VAL A 55 3.90 17.34 -9.44
N VAL A 56 4.69 18.24 -8.84
CA VAL A 56 6.09 18.46 -9.24
C VAL A 56 6.95 17.22 -9.02
N LEU A 57 6.90 16.62 -7.81
CA LEU A 57 7.71 15.43 -7.50
C LEU A 57 7.36 14.26 -8.42
N MET A 58 6.07 14.06 -8.71
CA MET A 58 5.64 12.98 -9.57
C MET A 58 6.00 13.25 -11.04
N GLY A 59 5.91 14.50 -11.50
CA GLY A 59 6.38 14.91 -12.81
C GLY A 59 7.88 14.66 -12.97
N LEU A 60 8.70 15.09 -12.01
CA LEU A 60 10.15 14.85 -12.02
C LEU A 60 10.50 13.36 -12.00
N LEU A 61 9.79 12.56 -11.21
CA LEU A 61 9.97 11.10 -11.18
C LEU A 61 9.75 10.48 -12.57
N HIS A 62 8.64 10.82 -13.23
CA HIS A 62 8.30 10.27 -14.54
C HIS A 62 9.23 10.79 -15.64
N LEU A 63 9.63 12.07 -15.60
CA LEU A 63 10.65 12.60 -16.51
C LEU A 63 11.99 11.87 -16.33
N GLY A 64 12.40 11.61 -15.09
CA GLY A 64 13.58 10.82 -14.77
C GLY A 64 13.48 9.38 -15.28
N ALA A 65 12.30 8.76 -15.21
CA ALA A 65 12.07 7.42 -15.76
C ALA A 65 12.13 7.39 -17.29
N VAL A 66 11.55 8.38 -17.97
CA VAL A 66 11.66 8.53 -19.43
C VAL A 66 13.11 8.71 -19.84
N TYR A 67 13.86 9.55 -19.14
CA TYR A 67 15.30 9.70 -19.35
C TYR A 67 16.04 8.37 -19.12
N ALA A 68 15.72 7.63 -18.06
CA ALA A 68 16.35 6.35 -17.74
C ALA A 68 16.20 5.30 -18.86
N LEU A 69 15.11 5.34 -19.65
CA LEU A 69 14.96 4.46 -20.83
C LEU A 69 16.12 4.63 -21.82
N SER A 70 16.65 5.84 -21.99
CA SER A 70 17.81 6.10 -22.85
C SER A 70 19.13 5.51 -22.33
N LEU A 71 19.17 5.11 -21.05
CA LEU A 71 20.32 4.49 -20.41
C LEU A 71 20.30 2.95 -20.51
N VAL A 72 19.15 2.34 -20.80
CA VAL A 72 18.99 0.87 -20.90
C VAL A 72 20.00 0.22 -21.85
N PRO A 73 20.29 0.76 -23.06
CA PRO A 73 21.28 0.15 -23.96
C PRO A 73 22.71 0.15 -23.41
N ARG A 74 23.00 0.99 -22.40
CA ARG A 74 24.31 1.10 -21.74
C ARG A 74 24.35 0.39 -20.38
N ALA A 75 23.25 -0.27 -20.00
CA ALA A 75 23.15 -0.96 -18.73
C ALA A 75 23.88 -2.30 -18.80
N GLN A 76 24.56 -2.67 -17.73
CA GLN A 76 24.97 -4.06 -17.56
C GLN A 76 23.74 -4.95 -17.37
N LEU A 77 23.76 -6.15 -17.94
CA LEU A 77 22.65 -7.10 -17.83
C LEU A 77 22.30 -7.41 -16.36
N LEU A 78 23.31 -7.54 -15.49
CA LEU A 78 23.11 -7.76 -14.06
C LEU A 78 22.33 -6.63 -13.39
N THR A 79 22.51 -5.37 -13.82
CA THR A 79 21.75 -4.21 -13.33
C THR A 79 20.27 -4.33 -13.69
N LEU A 80 19.95 -4.78 -14.91
CA LEU A 80 18.56 -4.98 -15.34
C LEU A 80 17.90 -6.15 -14.59
N LEU A 81 18.61 -7.26 -14.41
CA LEU A 81 18.14 -8.40 -13.63
C LEU A 81 17.94 -8.03 -12.15
N TRP A 82 18.84 -7.24 -11.58
CA TRP A 82 18.71 -6.72 -10.22
C TRP A 82 17.53 -5.76 -10.06
N ALA A 83 17.33 -4.85 -11.02
CA ALA A 83 16.16 -3.97 -11.04
C ALA A 83 14.86 -4.78 -11.09
N TYR A 84 14.81 -5.83 -11.92
CA TYR A 84 13.67 -6.75 -11.98
C TYR A 84 13.47 -7.51 -10.67
N PHE A 85 14.54 -7.99 -10.03
CA PHE A 85 14.44 -8.61 -8.70
C PHE A 85 13.88 -7.64 -7.65
N CYS A 86 14.37 -6.40 -7.61
CA CYS A 86 13.84 -5.35 -6.73
C CYS A 86 12.37 -5.01 -7.06
N PHE A 87 11.97 -5.08 -8.32
CA PHE A 87 10.56 -4.96 -8.72
C PHE A 87 9.70 -6.09 -8.12
N LEU A 88 10.16 -7.35 -8.18
CA LEU A 88 9.45 -8.48 -7.57
C LEU A 88 9.33 -8.32 -6.05
N MET A 89 10.40 -7.89 -5.39
CA MET A 89 10.40 -7.59 -3.96
C MET A 89 9.41 -6.49 -3.60
N THR A 90 9.43 -5.39 -4.36
CA THR A 90 8.46 -4.30 -4.25
C THR A 90 7.03 -4.81 -4.35
N ALA A 91 6.75 -5.62 -5.38
CA ALA A 91 5.43 -6.17 -5.60
C ALA A 91 4.97 -7.05 -4.43
N LEU A 92 5.80 -7.99 -3.95
CA LEU A 92 5.46 -8.83 -2.78
C LEU A 92 5.19 -8.00 -1.52
N GLY A 93 5.94 -6.91 -1.30
CA GLY A 93 5.72 -5.99 -0.19
C GLY A 93 4.33 -5.32 -0.23
N VAL A 94 3.80 -5.07 -1.42
CA VAL A 94 2.44 -4.54 -1.62
C VAL A 94 1.41 -5.67 -1.57
N THR A 95 1.55 -6.69 -2.42
CA THR A 95 0.52 -7.71 -2.66
C THR A 95 0.41 -8.72 -1.52
N ALA A 96 1.50 -9.42 -1.19
CA ALA A 96 1.52 -10.36 -0.06
C ALA A 96 1.45 -9.61 1.27
N GLY A 97 2.14 -8.47 1.38
CA GLY A 97 2.20 -7.63 2.58
C GLY A 97 0.99 -6.72 2.76
N ALA A 98 1.13 -5.46 2.33
CA ALA A 98 0.17 -4.40 2.63
C ALA A 98 -1.28 -4.78 2.31
N HIS A 99 -1.51 -5.46 1.19
CA HIS A 99 -2.80 -5.86 0.69
C HIS A 99 -3.37 -7.09 1.42
N ARG A 100 -2.88 -8.29 1.11
CA ARG A 100 -3.49 -9.55 1.57
C ARG A 100 -3.31 -9.77 3.08
N LEU A 101 -2.11 -9.51 3.62
CA LEU A 101 -1.82 -9.70 5.04
C LEU A 101 -2.45 -8.60 5.92
N TRP A 102 -2.04 -7.34 5.73
CA TRP A 102 -2.40 -6.28 6.67
C TRP A 102 -3.76 -5.64 6.38
N SER A 103 -4.15 -5.45 5.12
CA SER A 103 -5.45 -4.85 4.82
C SER A 103 -6.59 -5.84 4.98
N HIS A 104 -6.44 -7.05 4.42
CA HIS A 104 -7.51 -8.06 4.35
C HIS A 104 -7.45 -9.14 5.43
N ARG A 105 -6.31 -9.31 6.11
CA ARG A 105 -6.13 -10.37 7.12
C ARG A 105 -6.53 -11.75 6.56
N SER A 106 -6.16 -12.00 5.31
CA SER A 106 -6.54 -13.22 4.58
C SER A 106 -5.66 -14.42 4.93
N TYR A 107 -4.53 -14.18 5.59
CA TYR A 107 -3.68 -15.19 6.20
C TYR A 107 -2.94 -14.62 7.42
N LYS A 108 -2.27 -15.48 8.19
CA LYS A 108 -1.38 -15.09 9.29
C LYS A 108 0.08 -15.34 8.90
N ALA A 109 0.97 -14.43 9.29
CA ALA A 109 2.40 -14.55 9.03
C ALA A 109 3.20 -14.50 10.34
N LYS A 110 4.21 -15.38 10.46
CA LYS A 110 5.19 -15.34 11.55
C LYS A 110 6.08 -14.11 11.44
N LEU A 111 6.74 -13.76 12.56
CA LEU A 111 7.55 -12.54 12.67
C LEU A 111 8.62 -12.38 11.57
N PRO A 112 9.41 -13.42 11.18
CA PRO A 112 10.41 -13.26 10.13
C PRO A 112 9.82 -12.81 8.79
N LEU A 113 8.70 -13.41 8.39
CA LEU A 113 8.01 -13.04 7.15
C LEU A 113 7.41 -11.64 7.23
N ARG A 114 6.85 -11.25 8.38
CA ARG A 114 6.34 -9.88 8.58
C ARG A 114 7.43 -8.83 8.45
N ILE A 115 8.61 -9.08 9.01
CA ILE A 115 9.76 -8.18 8.88
C ILE A 115 10.20 -8.07 7.41
N PHE A 116 10.33 -9.21 6.72
CA PHE A 116 10.65 -9.25 5.30
C PHE A 116 9.66 -8.43 4.47
N LEU A 117 8.36 -8.67 4.63
CA LEU A 117 7.31 -7.97 3.90
C LEU A 117 7.27 -6.46 4.22
N ALA A 118 7.61 -6.05 5.45
CA ALA A 118 7.69 -4.64 5.81
C ALA A 118 8.89 -3.91 5.19
N ALA A 119 10.04 -4.59 5.07
CA ALA A 119 11.20 -4.08 4.33
C ALA A 119 10.90 -3.99 2.84
N ALA A 120 10.30 -5.04 2.26
CA ALA A 120 9.83 -5.07 0.89
C ALA A 120 8.78 -3.98 0.59
N ASN A 121 7.84 -3.74 1.50
CA ASN A 121 6.88 -2.63 1.38
C ASN A 121 7.56 -1.26 1.43
N SER A 122 8.62 -1.10 2.21
CA SER A 122 9.42 0.14 2.23
C SER A 122 10.14 0.37 0.89
N MET A 123 10.55 -0.68 0.18
CA MET A 123 11.07 -0.58 -1.19
C MET A 123 10.01 -0.09 -2.19
N ALA A 124 8.73 -0.43 -1.94
CA ALA A 124 7.61 -0.01 -2.78
C ALA A 124 7.29 1.48 -2.70
N PHE A 125 7.58 2.12 -1.56
CA PHE A 125 7.35 3.55 -1.31
C PHE A 125 5.93 4.01 -1.72
N GLN A 126 4.90 3.34 -1.20
CA GLN A 126 3.49 3.66 -1.44
C GLN A 126 2.76 4.13 -0.16
N ASN A 127 3.43 4.89 0.70
CA ASN A 127 3.09 5.13 2.12
C ASN A 127 3.40 3.95 3.05
N ASP A 128 3.38 4.23 4.35
CA ASP A 128 3.59 3.21 5.37
C ASP A 128 2.42 2.23 5.43
N ILE A 129 2.64 1.05 6.00
CA ILE A 129 1.67 -0.05 5.98
C ILE A 129 0.33 0.38 6.57
N TYR A 130 0.34 1.15 7.66
CA TYR A 130 -0.90 1.60 8.29
C TYR A 130 -1.68 2.55 7.38
N GLU A 131 -1.02 3.52 6.77
CA GLU A 131 -1.69 4.46 5.86
C GLU A 131 -2.23 3.77 4.60
N TRP A 132 -1.45 2.88 3.99
CA TRP A 132 -1.87 2.09 2.84
C TRP A 132 -3.09 1.23 3.19
N SER A 133 -3.03 0.46 4.28
CA SER A 133 -4.12 -0.41 4.71
C SER A 133 -5.37 0.35 5.15
N ARG A 134 -5.21 1.53 5.75
CA ARG A 134 -6.33 2.40 6.09
C ARG A 134 -7.09 2.80 4.82
N ASP A 135 -6.38 3.36 3.85
CA ASP A 135 -6.99 3.83 2.60
C ASP A 135 -7.61 2.66 1.82
N HIS A 136 -6.95 1.50 1.80
CA HIS A 136 -7.45 0.30 1.12
C HIS A 136 -8.73 -0.26 1.76
N ARG A 137 -8.82 -0.30 3.10
CA ARG A 137 -10.06 -0.70 3.79
C ARG A 137 -11.21 0.26 3.51
N VAL A 138 -10.92 1.56 3.42
CA VAL A 138 -11.92 2.57 3.05
C VAL A 138 -12.38 2.36 1.61
N HIS A 139 -11.44 2.14 0.70
CA HIS A 139 -11.72 1.82 -0.71
C HIS A 139 -12.67 0.64 -0.84
N HIS A 140 -12.39 -0.51 -0.21
CA HIS A 140 -13.30 -1.66 -0.27
C HIS A 140 -14.69 -1.39 0.33
N LYS A 141 -14.76 -0.64 1.43
CA LYS A 141 -16.02 -0.41 2.13
C LYS A 141 -16.93 0.58 1.40
N TYR A 142 -16.34 1.56 0.72
CA TYR A 142 -17.05 2.68 0.11
C TYR A 142 -16.67 2.90 -1.35
N SER A 143 -16.29 1.82 -2.02
CA SER A 143 -15.87 1.78 -3.43
C SER A 143 -16.83 2.57 -4.32
N GLU A 144 -16.29 3.32 -5.29
CA GLU A 144 -17.09 4.13 -6.23
C GLU A 144 -17.94 5.26 -5.59
N THR A 145 -17.56 5.74 -4.41
CA THR A 145 -18.18 6.91 -3.76
C THR A 145 -17.15 8.00 -3.46
N ASP A 146 -17.58 9.17 -2.98
CA ASP A 146 -16.66 10.21 -2.55
C ASP A 146 -15.85 9.85 -1.29
N ALA A 147 -16.18 8.75 -0.63
CA ALA A 147 -15.37 8.18 0.43
C ALA A 147 -14.27 7.24 -0.08
N ASP A 148 -14.29 6.84 -1.35
CA ASP A 148 -13.22 6.05 -1.97
C ASP A 148 -12.01 6.97 -2.30
N PRO A 149 -10.81 6.71 -1.74
CA PRO A 149 -9.62 7.53 -1.99
C PRO A 149 -9.27 7.70 -3.47
N HIS A 150 -9.54 6.68 -4.29
CA HIS A 150 -9.23 6.64 -5.73
C HIS A 150 -10.47 6.32 -6.56
N ASN A 151 -11.61 6.91 -6.17
CA ASN A 151 -12.92 6.76 -6.83
C ASN A 151 -12.85 6.74 -8.36
N ALA A 152 -13.01 5.54 -8.94
CA ALA A 152 -12.95 5.31 -10.39
C ALA A 152 -14.05 6.03 -11.18
N ARG A 153 -15.15 6.47 -10.55
CA ARG A 153 -16.21 7.26 -11.21
C ARG A 153 -15.74 8.65 -11.63
N ARG A 154 -14.60 9.11 -11.11
CA ARG A 154 -13.97 10.38 -11.51
C ARG A 154 -13.03 10.24 -12.72
N GLY A 155 -13.02 9.07 -13.34
CA GLY A 155 -12.29 8.79 -14.55
C GLY A 155 -10.89 8.24 -14.31
N PHE A 156 -10.32 7.69 -15.38
CA PHE A 156 -9.05 6.96 -15.36
C PHE A 156 -7.91 7.75 -14.74
N PHE A 157 -7.73 9.02 -15.13
CA PHE A 157 -6.63 9.84 -14.62
C PHE A 157 -6.70 10.01 -13.11
N PHE A 158 -7.91 10.25 -12.56
CA PHE A 158 -8.08 10.43 -11.13
C PHE A 158 -7.75 9.15 -10.36
N SER A 159 -8.31 8.00 -10.74
CA SER A 159 -8.06 6.73 -10.05
C SER A 159 -6.65 6.18 -10.26
N HIS A 160 -5.98 6.54 -11.36
CA HIS A 160 -4.61 6.15 -11.62
C HIS A 160 -3.62 6.97 -10.78
N ILE A 161 -3.62 8.30 -10.90
CA ILE A 161 -2.59 9.15 -10.27
C ILE A 161 -3.14 10.47 -9.74
N GLY A 162 -4.23 11.00 -10.31
CA GLY A 162 -4.77 12.31 -9.97
C GLY A 162 -5.22 12.44 -8.51
N TRP A 163 -5.63 11.33 -7.88
CA TRP A 163 -5.96 11.30 -6.45
C TRP A 163 -4.79 11.66 -5.54
N LEU A 164 -3.53 11.45 -6.00
CA LEU A 164 -2.32 11.84 -5.28
C LEU A 164 -2.00 13.33 -5.41
N PHE A 165 -2.61 14.02 -6.38
CA PHE A 165 -2.37 15.43 -6.69
C PHE A 165 -3.32 16.39 -5.98
N VAL A 166 -4.31 15.87 -5.27
CA VAL A 166 -5.29 16.69 -4.56
C VAL A 166 -5.40 16.27 -3.10
N ARG A 167 -5.91 17.16 -2.25
CA ARG A 167 -6.30 16.79 -0.87
C ARG A 167 -7.41 15.75 -0.92
N LYS A 168 -7.39 14.74 -0.05
CA LYS A 168 -8.47 13.73 0.05
C LYS A 168 -9.83 14.40 0.26
N HIS A 169 -10.86 13.80 -0.31
CA HIS A 169 -12.23 14.27 -0.10
C HIS A 169 -12.59 14.09 1.39
N LYS A 170 -13.43 14.99 1.93
CA LYS A 170 -13.78 14.99 3.35
C LYS A 170 -14.38 13.65 3.80
N ASP A 171 -15.14 13.00 2.93
CA ASP A 171 -15.80 11.72 3.22
C ASP A 171 -14.80 10.58 3.38
N VAL A 172 -13.66 10.60 2.67
CA VAL A 172 -12.57 9.62 2.88
C VAL A 172 -12.09 9.67 4.33
N ILE A 173 -11.94 10.88 4.88
CA ILE A 173 -11.47 11.09 6.25
C ILE A 173 -12.57 10.70 7.25
N GLU A 174 -13.80 11.17 7.03
CA GLU A 174 -14.91 10.94 7.95
C GLU A 174 -15.31 9.45 8.03
N LYS A 175 -15.45 8.79 6.87
CA LYS A 175 -15.79 7.38 6.80
C LYS A 175 -14.62 6.50 7.24
N GLY A 176 -13.39 6.90 6.94
CA GLY A 176 -12.19 6.21 7.41
C GLY A 176 -12.10 6.15 8.94
N ARG A 177 -12.49 7.21 9.66
CA ARG A 177 -12.52 7.22 11.14
C ARG A 177 -13.51 6.23 11.75
N LYS A 178 -14.47 5.73 10.97
CA LYS A 178 -15.49 4.77 11.43
C LYS A 178 -15.04 3.31 11.29
N LEU A 179 -13.88 3.08 10.68
CA LEU A 179 -13.32 1.74 10.52
C LEU A 179 -12.36 1.41 11.67
N ASP A 180 -12.27 0.12 11.97
CA ASP A 180 -11.34 -0.40 12.97
C ASP A 180 -9.96 -0.69 12.36
N PHE A 181 -8.92 -0.21 13.05
CA PHE A 181 -7.50 -0.40 12.72
C PHE A 181 -6.66 -0.79 13.94
N THR A 182 -7.30 -1.21 15.04
CA THR A 182 -6.61 -1.65 16.27
C THR A 182 -5.60 -2.75 15.96
N ASP A 183 -5.96 -3.69 15.09
CA ASP A 183 -5.09 -4.76 14.64
C ASP A 183 -3.77 -4.28 14.00
N LEU A 184 -3.79 -3.17 13.24
CA LEU A 184 -2.59 -2.57 12.66
C LEU A 184 -1.79 -1.76 13.68
N LEU A 185 -2.48 -1.12 14.63
CA LEU A 185 -1.85 -0.33 15.69
C LEU A 185 -1.18 -1.22 16.73
N ASP A 186 -1.71 -2.43 16.97
CA ASP A 186 -1.15 -3.39 17.91
C ASP A 186 0.05 -4.15 17.30
N ASP A 187 0.08 -4.31 15.98
CA ASP A 187 1.19 -4.93 15.25
C ASP A 187 2.52 -4.15 15.46
N PRO A 188 3.52 -4.73 16.16
CA PRO A 188 4.79 -4.05 16.42
C PRO A 188 5.63 -3.80 15.16
N VAL A 189 5.50 -4.64 14.12
CA VAL A 189 6.21 -4.47 12.84
C VAL A 189 5.64 -3.28 12.08
N VAL A 190 4.32 -3.16 12.03
CA VAL A 190 3.63 -2.01 11.40
C VAL A 190 4.00 -0.72 12.12
N ARG A 191 3.96 -0.70 13.46
CA ARG A 191 4.39 0.47 14.26
C ARG A 191 5.84 0.84 14.02
N PHE A 192 6.74 -0.15 13.98
CA PHE A 192 8.15 0.08 13.73
C PHE A 192 8.38 0.67 12.34
N GLN A 193 7.78 0.07 11.30
CA GLN A 193 7.90 0.54 9.93
C GLN A 193 7.34 1.96 9.79
N ARG A 194 6.19 2.27 10.39
CA ARG A 194 5.63 3.63 10.41
C ARG A 194 6.54 4.64 11.11
N LYS A 195 7.15 4.28 12.25
CA LYS A 195 8.06 5.15 13.00
C LYS A 195 9.31 5.51 12.18
N TYR A 196 9.87 4.54 11.45
CA TYR A 196 11.11 4.68 10.69
C TYR A 196 10.90 4.74 9.18
N TYR A 197 9.68 5.04 8.73
CA TYR A 197 9.28 4.90 7.33
C TYR A 197 10.17 5.67 6.36
N LYS A 198 10.53 6.91 6.71
CA LYS A 198 11.38 7.74 5.84
C LYS A 198 12.76 7.12 5.65
N SER A 199 13.41 6.70 6.74
CA SER A 199 14.72 6.04 6.68
C SER A 199 14.65 4.70 5.97
N SER A 200 13.59 3.91 6.19
CA SER A 200 13.44 2.62 5.51
C SER A 200 13.17 2.79 4.01
N VAL A 201 12.42 3.81 3.58
CA VAL A 201 12.23 4.14 2.16
C VAL A 201 13.54 4.59 1.52
N VAL A 202 14.28 5.52 2.13
CA VAL A 202 15.58 5.96 1.58
C VAL A 202 16.51 4.76 1.40
N LEU A 203 16.59 3.90 2.41
CA LEU A 203 17.43 2.70 2.36
C LEU A 203 16.95 1.69 1.31
N MET A 204 15.69 1.25 1.41
CA MET A 204 15.18 0.13 0.63
C MET A 204 14.81 0.51 -0.80
N CYS A 205 14.25 1.71 -1.03
CA CYS A 205 13.78 2.14 -2.35
C CYS A 205 14.89 2.78 -3.18
N PHE A 206 15.89 3.41 -2.57
CA PHE A 206 16.90 4.18 -3.33
C PHE A 206 18.34 3.71 -3.09
N VAL A 207 18.77 3.55 -1.83
CA VAL A 207 20.17 3.22 -1.52
C VAL A 207 20.51 1.79 -1.93
N ILE A 208 19.79 0.78 -1.44
CA ILE A 208 20.07 -0.63 -1.76
C ILE A 208 20.00 -0.89 -3.27
N PRO A 209 18.93 -0.46 -3.99
CA PRO A 209 18.84 -0.72 -5.42
C PRO A 209 19.96 -0.05 -6.24
N THR A 210 20.50 1.08 -5.77
CA THR A 210 21.58 1.83 -6.44
C THR A 210 22.98 1.32 -6.09
N VAL A 211 23.25 1.07 -4.80
CA VAL A 211 24.59 0.73 -4.32
C VAL A 211 24.98 -0.69 -4.71
N VAL A 212 24.02 -1.63 -4.72
CA VAL A 212 24.32 -3.03 -5.04
C VAL A 212 24.92 -3.17 -6.45
N PRO A 213 24.33 -2.63 -7.53
CA PRO A 213 24.95 -2.69 -8.86
C PRO A 213 26.28 -1.96 -8.97
N TRP A 214 26.36 -0.79 -8.34
CA TRP A 214 27.56 0.03 -8.37
C TRP A 214 28.75 -0.67 -7.72
N TYR A 215 28.53 -1.29 -6.56
CA TYR A 215 29.60 -1.88 -5.75
C TYR A 215 29.94 -3.32 -6.17
N LEU A 216 28.94 -4.16 -6.49
CA LEU A 216 29.19 -5.60 -6.70
C LEU A 216 29.65 -5.97 -8.10
N TRP A 217 29.21 -5.25 -9.13
CA TRP A 217 29.59 -5.55 -10.53
C TRP A 217 30.03 -4.31 -11.32
N GLY A 218 30.27 -3.18 -10.64
CA GLY A 218 30.88 -2.01 -11.25
C GLY A 218 30.00 -1.28 -12.27
N GLU A 219 28.68 -1.35 -12.13
CA GLU A 219 27.78 -0.47 -12.88
C GLU A 219 28.06 1.00 -12.53
N SER A 220 27.88 1.93 -13.47
CA SER A 220 28.01 3.34 -13.12
C SER A 220 26.95 3.75 -12.08
N LEU A 221 27.33 4.58 -11.10
CA LEU A 221 26.38 5.04 -10.07
C LEU A 221 25.14 5.72 -10.68
N TRP A 222 25.33 6.41 -11.81
CA TRP A 222 24.27 7.07 -12.57
C TRP A 222 23.28 6.07 -13.18
N ASN A 223 23.76 5.06 -13.90
CA ASN A 223 22.90 4.01 -14.45
C ASN A 223 22.20 3.23 -13.34
N ALA A 224 22.92 2.84 -12.28
CA ALA A 224 22.34 2.09 -11.17
C ALA A 224 21.19 2.87 -10.51
N TYR A 225 21.36 4.18 -10.28
CA TYR A 225 20.32 5.03 -9.71
C TYR A 225 19.12 5.17 -10.64
N PHE A 226 19.33 5.55 -11.90
CA PHE A 226 18.22 5.81 -12.82
C PHE A 226 17.47 4.54 -13.22
N LEU A 227 18.15 3.39 -13.36
CA LEU A 227 17.53 2.14 -13.79
C LEU A 227 16.95 1.36 -12.61
N ALA A 228 17.76 1.03 -11.61
CA ALA A 228 17.33 0.16 -10.49
C ALA A 228 16.54 0.92 -9.41
N SER A 229 16.64 2.25 -9.37
CA SER A 229 15.80 3.09 -8.48
C SER A 229 14.68 3.80 -9.21
N ILE A 230 14.99 4.79 -10.07
CA ILE A 230 13.98 5.70 -10.63
C ILE A 230 13.02 4.99 -11.59
N LEU A 231 13.54 4.31 -12.62
CA LEU A 231 12.74 3.61 -13.61
C LEU A 231 11.94 2.48 -12.96
N ARG A 232 12.61 1.62 -12.19
CA ARG A 232 11.97 0.52 -11.45
C ARG A 232 10.86 1.01 -10.53
N TYR A 233 11.09 2.06 -9.72
CA TYR A 233 10.06 2.62 -8.83
C TYR A 233 8.87 3.16 -9.61
N THR A 234 9.13 3.89 -10.69
CA THR A 234 8.07 4.45 -11.56
C THR A 234 7.22 3.35 -12.20
N ILE A 235 7.85 2.28 -12.70
CA ILE A 235 7.14 1.12 -13.24
C ILE A 235 6.31 0.46 -12.14
N SER A 236 6.87 0.22 -10.95
CA SER A 236 6.13 -0.36 -9.82
C SER A 236 4.88 0.45 -9.45
N LEU A 237 4.99 1.78 -9.39
CA LEU A 237 3.85 2.66 -9.12
C LEU A 237 2.75 2.52 -10.17
N ASN A 238 3.10 2.66 -11.45
CA ASN A 238 2.12 2.61 -12.54
C ASN A 238 1.44 1.23 -12.62
N VAL A 239 2.19 0.15 -12.40
CA VAL A 239 1.65 -1.21 -12.30
C VAL A 239 0.63 -1.32 -11.16
N THR A 240 0.92 -0.80 -9.96
CA THR A 240 -0.05 -0.79 -8.87
C THR A 240 -1.27 0.08 -9.20
N TRP A 241 -1.05 1.25 -9.79
CA TRP A 241 -2.14 2.18 -10.11
C TRP A 241 -3.07 1.69 -11.22
N LEU A 242 -2.60 0.79 -12.10
CA LEU A 242 -3.47 0.10 -13.05
C LEU A 242 -4.53 -0.76 -12.36
N VAL A 243 -4.28 -1.25 -11.13
CA VAL A 243 -5.30 -1.96 -10.35
C VAL A 243 -6.44 -1.01 -10.00
N ASN A 244 -6.12 0.20 -9.52
CA ASN A 244 -7.15 1.20 -9.16
C ASN A 244 -7.88 1.78 -10.39
N SER A 245 -7.20 1.89 -11.54
CA SER A 245 -7.79 2.48 -12.74
C SER A 245 -8.31 1.43 -13.71
N ALA A 246 -7.42 0.74 -14.43
CA ALA A 246 -7.80 -0.21 -15.47
C ALA A 246 -8.66 -1.36 -14.92
N ALA A 247 -8.35 -1.88 -13.73
CA ALA A 247 -9.12 -2.98 -13.14
C ALA A 247 -10.47 -2.54 -12.55
N HIS A 248 -10.82 -1.25 -12.55
CA HIS A 248 -12.17 -0.76 -12.26
C HIS A 248 -12.98 -0.39 -13.52
N MET A 249 -12.35 -0.37 -14.69
CA MET A 249 -12.96 0.16 -15.92
C MET A 249 -13.02 -0.85 -17.06
N TYR A 250 -11.98 -1.67 -17.23
CA TYR A 250 -11.80 -2.53 -18.40
C TYR A 250 -11.68 -4.00 -18.00
N GLY A 251 -12.51 -4.85 -18.62
CA GLY A 251 -12.55 -6.29 -18.39
C GLY A 251 -13.93 -6.81 -18.00
N ASN A 252 -14.00 -8.08 -17.61
CA ASN A 252 -15.26 -8.78 -17.37
C ASN A 252 -15.62 -8.83 -15.88
N ARG A 253 -16.86 -9.21 -15.54
CA ARG A 253 -17.39 -9.29 -14.16
C ARG A 253 -18.09 -10.62 -13.89
N PRO A 254 -17.35 -11.74 -13.92
CA PRO A 254 -17.93 -13.07 -13.80
C PRO A 254 -18.56 -13.36 -12.43
N TYR A 255 -18.21 -12.63 -11.37
CA TYR A 255 -18.73 -12.87 -10.02
C TYR A 255 -19.80 -11.87 -9.59
N ASP A 256 -19.61 -10.58 -9.91
CA ASP A 256 -20.58 -9.54 -9.60
C ASP A 256 -20.58 -8.41 -10.64
N LYS A 257 -21.64 -8.33 -11.44
CA LYS A 257 -21.84 -7.32 -12.48
C LYS A 257 -22.34 -5.97 -11.96
N TYR A 258 -22.73 -5.87 -10.68
CA TYR A 258 -23.26 -4.65 -10.08
C TYR A 258 -22.18 -3.77 -9.45
N ILE A 259 -20.94 -4.28 -9.36
CA ILE A 259 -19.77 -3.50 -8.96
C ILE A 259 -18.92 -3.13 -10.20
N ASN A 260 -18.06 -2.12 -10.05
CA ASN A 260 -17.13 -1.69 -11.11
C ASN A 260 -15.90 -2.57 -11.31
N PRO A 261 -15.24 -3.12 -10.26
CA PRO A 261 -14.08 -3.99 -10.37
C PRO A 261 -14.23 -5.09 -11.42
N ARG A 262 -13.17 -5.32 -12.20
CA ARG A 262 -13.12 -6.17 -13.40
C ARG A 262 -12.01 -7.22 -13.28
N GLN A 263 -12.19 -8.35 -13.95
CA GLN A 263 -11.09 -9.26 -14.28
C GLN A 263 -10.35 -8.68 -15.49
N ASN A 264 -9.05 -8.38 -15.34
CA ASN A 264 -8.23 -7.81 -16.40
C ASN A 264 -6.89 -8.53 -16.52
N THR A 265 -6.72 -9.31 -17.59
CA THR A 265 -5.53 -10.15 -17.83
C THR A 265 -4.23 -9.34 -17.94
N PHE A 266 -4.26 -8.15 -18.56
CA PHE A 266 -3.07 -7.30 -18.67
C PHE A 266 -2.62 -6.81 -17.30
N VAL A 267 -3.57 -6.41 -16.45
CA VAL A 267 -3.28 -6.04 -15.06
C VAL A 267 -2.77 -7.24 -14.28
N THR A 268 -3.33 -8.44 -14.49
CA THR A 268 -2.85 -9.66 -13.81
C THR A 268 -1.38 -9.95 -14.11
N LEU A 269 -0.96 -9.82 -15.37
CA LEU A 269 0.42 -10.04 -15.79
C LEU A 269 1.37 -8.97 -15.22
N GLY A 270 0.98 -7.70 -15.27
CA GLY A 270 1.80 -6.59 -14.76
C GLY A 270 1.90 -6.57 -13.24
N ALA A 271 0.77 -6.73 -12.54
CA ALA A 271 0.64 -6.60 -11.08
C ALA A 271 0.72 -7.93 -10.34
N ILE A 272 1.40 -8.93 -10.91
CA ILE A 272 1.77 -10.19 -10.22
C ILE A 272 0.56 -10.88 -9.55
N GLY A 273 -0.57 -10.96 -10.26
CA GLY A 273 -1.78 -11.65 -9.81
C GLY A 273 -2.92 -10.75 -9.32
N GLU A 274 -2.74 -9.43 -9.20
CA GLU A 274 -3.78 -8.53 -8.64
C GLU A 274 -4.85 -8.06 -9.65
N GLY A 275 -4.77 -8.50 -10.91
CA GLY A 275 -5.76 -8.14 -11.94
C GLY A 275 -7.08 -8.91 -11.87
N PHE A 276 -7.20 -9.87 -10.95
CA PHE A 276 -8.47 -10.58 -10.66
C PHE A 276 -9.39 -9.75 -9.75
N HIS A 277 -9.62 -8.50 -10.13
CA HIS A 277 -10.19 -7.49 -9.25
C HIS A 277 -11.69 -7.65 -8.98
N ASN A 278 -12.46 -8.19 -9.95
CA ASN A 278 -13.88 -8.52 -9.72
C ASN A 278 -14.02 -9.63 -8.66
N TYR A 279 -13.18 -10.66 -8.72
CA TYR A 279 -13.14 -11.69 -7.69
C TYR A 279 -12.76 -11.08 -6.35
N HIS A 280 -11.68 -10.30 -6.32
CA HIS A 280 -11.13 -9.72 -5.11
C HIS A 280 -12.15 -8.84 -4.36
N HIS A 281 -12.87 -7.96 -5.06
CA HIS A 281 -13.91 -7.14 -4.42
C HIS A 281 -15.13 -7.94 -3.98
N THR A 282 -15.40 -9.08 -4.63
CA THR A 282 -16.49 -9.97 -4.25
C THR A 282 -16.14 -10.82 -3.02
N PHE A 283 -14.88 -11.28 -2.93
CA PHE A 283 -14.37 -12.13 -1.85
C PHE A 283 -13.08 -11.54 -1.24
N PRO A 284 -13.16 -10.37 -0.58
CA PRO A 284 -11.98 -9.65 -0.11
C PRO A 284 -11.22 -10.37 1.01
N PHE A 285 -11.80 -11.41 1.61
CA PHE A 285 -11.15 -12.22 2.65
C PHE A 285 -10.27 -13.35 2.08
N ASP A 286 -10.35 -13.63 0.78
CA ASP A 286 -9.63 -14.73 0.13
C ASP A 286 -8.14 -14.39 -0.04
N TYR A 287 -7.24 -15.27 0.41
CA TYR A 287 -5.80 -15.04 0.37
C TYR A 287 -5.21 -15.08 -1.03
N SER A 288 -5.86 -15.75 -1.97
CA SER A 288 -5.39 -15.82 -3.35
C SER A 288 -5.80 -14.58 -4.14
N ALA A 289 -6.81 -13.82 -3.68
CA ALA A 289 -7.44 -12.73 -4.42
C ALA A 289 -7.93 -13.13 -5.82
N SER A 290 -8.07 -14.43 -6.08
CA SER A 290 -8.47 -15.01 -7.35
C SER A 290 -9.15 -16.35 -7.12
N GLU A 291 -10.06 -16.74 -8.01
CA GLU A 291 -10.59 -18.10 -8.02
C GLU A 291 -9.49 -19.12 -8.34
N LEU A 292 -9.57 -20.30 -7.71
CA LEU A 292 -8.62 -21.41 -7.86
C LEU A 292 -8.35 -21.78 -9.32
N GLY A 293 -7.08 -21.95 -9.65
CA GLY A 293 -6.57 -22.43 -10.93
C GLY A 293 -5.14 -21.91 -11.14
N LEU A 294 -4.31 -22.63 -11.90
CA LEU A 294 -2.93 -22.25 -12.26
C LEU A 294 -2.87 -21.00 -13.18
N LYS A 295 -3.74 -20.01 -12.95
CA LYS A 295 -3.68 -18.69 -13.58
C LYS A 295 -2.55 -17.91 -12.90
N PHE A 296 -1.70 -17.28 -13.68
CA PHE A 296 -0.50 -16.56 -13.22
C PHE A 296 -0.79 -15.64 -12.02
N ASN A 297 -0.46 -16.12 -10.81
CA ASN A 297 -0.61 -15.39 -9.55
C ASN A 297 0.60 -15.65 -8.65
N PRO A 298 1.78 -15.08 -8.98
CA PRO A 298 3.01 -15.37 -8.24
C PRO A 298 2.96 -14.93 -6.78
N THR A 299 2.08 -13.98 -6.42
CA THR A 299 1.83 -13.62 -5.02
C THR A 299 1.24 -14.81 -4.24
N THR A 300 0.26 -15.52 -4.79
CA THR A 300 -0.29 -16.74 -4.16
C THR A 300 0.78 -17.82 -4.05
N TRP A 301 1.57 -18.05 -5.11
CA TRP A 301 2.66 -19.03 -5.08
C TRP A 301 3.69 -18.73 -3.99
N PHE A 302 4.04 -17.46 -3.82
CA PHE A 302 4.91 -17.03 -2.72
C PHE A 302 4.29 -17.34 -1.35
N ILE A 303 3.01 -17.00 -1.14
CA ILE A 303 2.32 -17.27 0.14
C ILE A 303 2.25 -18.78 0.41
N ASP A 304 2.00 -19.60 -0.61
CA ASP A 304 1.96 -21.06 -0.51
C ASP A 304 3.32 -21.65 -0.18
N PHE A 305 4.39 -21.15 -0.80
CA PHE A 305 5.76 -21.52 -0.47
C PHE A 305 6.11 -21.14 0.98
N MET A 306 5.71 -19.94 1.42
CA MET A 306 5.90 -19.52 2.82
C MET A 306 5.05 -20.37 3.80
N PHE A 307 3.89 -20.86 3.39
CA PHE A 307 3.09 -21.81 4.17
C PHE A 307 3.79 -23.15 4.30
N TRP A 308 4.36 -23.66 3.20
CA TRP A 308 5.16 -24.89 3.22
C TRP A 308 6.38 -24.78 4.15
N LEU A 309 7.03 -23.61 4.20
CA LEU A 309 8.09 -23.31 5.18
C LEU A 309 7.59 -23.11 6.63
N GLY A 310 6.28 -23.17 6.86
CA GLY A 310 5.66 -22.93 8.16
C GLY A 310 5.72 -21.48 8.63
N LEU A 311 5.96 -20.51 7.74
CA LEU A 311 5.96 -19.06 8.03
C LEU A 311 4.58 -18.42 7.87
N VAL A 312 3.67 -19.09 7.16
CA VAL A 312 2.27 -18.70 6.98
C VAL A 312 1.35 -19.75 7.60
N THR A 313 0.24 -19.29 8.19
CA THR A 313 -0.88 -20.12 8.65
C THR A 313 -2.22 -19.45 8.30
N ASP A 314 -3.34 -20.15 8.53
CA ASP A 314 -4.70 -19.63 8.38
C ASP A 314 -5.00 -18.96 7.01
N ARG A 315 -4.53 -19.55 5.91
CA ARG A 315 -4.86 -19.12 4.55
C ARG A 315 -6.37 -19.28 4.31
N LYS A 316 -7.11 -18.18 4.27
CA LYS A 316 -8.57 -18.17 4.08
C LYS A 316 -8.91 -18.23 2.60
N GLN A 317 -9.80 -19.14 2.22
CA GLN A 317 -10.22 -19.30 0.84
C GLN A 317 -11.75 -19.36 0.76
N ALA A 318 -12.34 -18.74 -0.25
CA ALA A 318 -13.78 -18.84 -0.50
C ALA A 318 -14.13 -20.28 -0.92
N PRO A 319 -15.14 -20.93 -0.29
CA PRO A 319 -15.61 -22.25 -0.70
C PRO A 319 -16.10 -22.25 -2.16
N LYS A 320 -15.90 -23.36 -2.88
CA LYS A 320 -16.29 -23.46 -4.29
C LYS A 320 -17.79 -23.24 -4.48
N GLU A 321 -18.59 -23.74 -3.56
CA GLU A 321 -20.05 -23.62 -3.56
C GLU A 321 -20.47 -22.15 -3.39
N MET A 322 -19.76 -21.40 -2.53
CA MET A 322 -19.99 -19.96 -2.35
C MET A 322 -19.64 -19.17 -3.61
N ILE A 323 -18.52 -19.51 -4.26
CA ILE A 323 -18.10 -18.87 -5.52
C ILE A 323 -19.15 -19.13 -6.60
N GLN A 324 -19.54 -20.40 -6.77
CA GLN A 324 -20.52 -20.81 -7.78
C GLN A 324 -21.88 -20.14 -7.56
N ALA A 325 -22.41 -20.17 -6.35
CA ALA A 325 -23.66 -19.50 -6.01
C ALA A 325 -23.61 -17.99 -6.28
N ARG A 326 -22.44 -17.35 -6.09
CA ARG A 326 -22.27 -15.92 -6.38
C ARG A 326 -22.26 -15.64 -7.88
N LYS A 327 -21.57 -16.46 -8.69
CA LYS A 327 -21.60 -16.37 -10.16
C LYS A 327 -23.02 -16.50 -10.70
N GLU A 328 -23.79 -17.48 -10.23
CA GLU A 328 -25.17 -17.70 -10.67
C GLU A 328 -26.09 -16.52 -10.29
N ARG A 329 -25.89 -15.94 -9.10
CA ARG A 329 -26.74 -14.86 -8.61
C ARG A 329 -26.44 -13.51 -9.24
N THR A 330 -25.16 -13.16 -9.39
CA THR A 330 -24.73 -11.79 -9.76
C THR A 330 -23.70 -11.72 -10.89
N GLY A 331 -23.23 -12.84 -11.42
CA GLY A 331 -22.28 -12.86 -12.53
C GLY A 331 -22.85 -12.26 -13.81
N ASP A 332 -21.95 -11.81 -14.69
CA ASP A 332 -22.29 -11.35 -16.04
C ASP A 332 -22.33 -12.46 -17.09
N GLY A 333 -22.09 -13.72 -16.69
CA GLY A 333 -22.07 -14.88 -17.58
C GLY A 333 -20.73 -15.11 -18.31
N SER A 334 -19.68 -14.34 -18.01
CA SER A 334 -18.36 -14.49 -18.65
C SER A 334 -17.43 -15.49 -17.95
N ALA A 335 -17.93 -16.24 -16.97
CA ALA A 335 -17.14 -17.02 -16.01
C ALA A 335 -16.54 -18.30 -16.61
#